data_AF-A0A7J7MZD4-F1
#
_entry.id   AF-A0A7J7MZD4-F1
#
_cell.length_a   1.000
_cell.length_b   1.000
_cell.length_c   1.000
_cell.angle_alpha   90.00
_cell.angle_beta   90.00
_cell.angle_gamma   90.00
#
_symmetry.space_group_name_H-M   'P 1'
#
loop_
_entity.id
_entity.type
_entity.pdbx_description
1 polymer ?
#
loop_
_entity_poly.entity_id
_entity_poly.type
_entity_poly.pdbx_seq_one_letter_code
_entity_poly.pdbx_strand_id
1 'polypeptide(L)'
;MLSVVTESEKNNLLNTQQENYCMRKTSNSGYSFSLRWYCKEGEEEQAEILYSVLSLGTFERVALEWMEDIMFSTSMCPVFFNRSSQVIGLCW
;
A
#
# COMPACT_ATOMS: atom_id res chain seq x y z
N MET A 1 17.26 8.21 19.65
CA MET A 1 18.05 7.06 19.15
C MET A 1 17.13 6.29 18.22
N LEU A 2 17.25 6.51 16.90
CA LEU A 2 16.40 5.85 15.91
C LEU A 2 16.97 4.44 15.69
N SER A 3 16.27 3.42 16.15
CA SER A 3 16.66 2.03 15.94
C SER A 3 16.49 1.70 14.46
N VAL A 4 17.61 1.41 13.78
CA VAL A 4 17.60 0.89 12.42
C VAL A 4 17.09 -0.54 12.49
N VAL A 5 15.80 -0.72 12.22
CA VAL A 5 15.20 -2.05 12.12
C VAL A 5 15.81 -2.74 10.91
N THR A 6 16.45 -3.87 11.15
CA THR A 6 17.11 -4.63 10.09
C THR A 6 16.07 -5.22 9.14
N GLU A 7 16.42 -5.37 7.86
CA GLU A 7 15.53 -5.93 6.83
C GLU A 7 15.03 -7.34 7.19
N SER A 8 15.79 -8.06 8.02
CA SER A 8 15.44 -9.36 8.58
C SER A 8 14.36 -9.31 9.68
N GLU A 9 14.26 -8.21 10.43
CA GLU A 9 13.20 -7.99 11.44
C GLU A 9 11.89 -7.53 10.79
N LYS A 10 11.96 -6.74 9.68
CA LYS A 10 10.79 -6.47 8.83
C LYS A 10 10.16 -7.77 8.32
N ASN A 11 10.99 -8.72 7.86
CA ASN A 11 10.52 -10.02 7.36
C ASN A 11 9.93 -10.91 8.46
N ASN A 12 10.38 -10.80 9.71
CA ASN A 12 9.82 -11.56 10.83
C ASN A 12 8.51 -10.98 11.38
N LEU A 13 8.31 -9.66 11.30
CA LEU A 13 7.02 -9.02 11.62
C LEU A 13 5.93 -9.39 10.61
N LEU A 14 6.29 -9.55 9.33
CA LEU A 14 5.39 -10.03 8.28
C LEU A 14 5.00 -11.51 8.45
N ASN A 15 5.87 -12.35 9.02
CA ASN A 15 5.59 -13.77 9.21
C ASN A 15 4.50 -14.06 10.28
N THR A 16 4.05 -13.05 11.02
CA THR A 16 2.94 -13.19 11.99
C THR A 16 1.62 -12.62 11.47
N GLN A 17 1.63 -11.95 10.31
CA GLN A 17 0.42 -11.41 9.70
C GLN A 17 0.08 -12.23 8.46
N GLN A 18 -1.08 -12.88 8.49
CA GLN A 18 -1.54 -13.66 7.35
C GLN A 18 -2.02 -12.69 6.26
N GLU A 19 -1.51 -12.85 5.03
CA GLU A 19 -2.06 -12.14 3.87
C GLU A 19 -3.45 -12.73 3.60
N ASN A 20 -4.49 -11.98 3.96
CA ASN A 20 -5.86 -12.48 3.95
C ASN A 20 -6.59 -12.16 2.64
N TYR A 21 -6.15 -11.12 1.92
CA TYR A 21 -6.81 -10.64 0.72
C TYR A 21 -5.90 -9.75 -0.13
N CYS A 22 -5.99 -9.88 -1.46
CA CYS A 22 -5.22 -9.09 -2.42
C CYS A 22 -6.13 -8.54 -3.52
N MET A 23 -6.16 -7.21 -3.69
CA MET A 23 -6.82 -6.55 -4.82
C MET A 23 -5.80 -5.93 -5.75
N ARG A 24 -6.06 -6.01 -7.06
CA ARG A 24 -5.26 -5.37 -8.11
C ARG A 24 -6.13 -4.51 -8.99
N LYS A 25 -5.62 -3.36 -9.40
CA LYS A 25 -6.33 -2.45 -10.31
C LYS A 25 -5.36 -1.79 -11.27
N THR A 26 -5.83 -1.64 -12.50
CA THR A 26 -5.14 -0.92 -13.58
C THR A 26 -6.06 0.15 -14.13
N SER A 27 -5.48 1.31 -14.43
CA SER A 27 -6.16 2.46 -15.00
C SER A 27 -5.85 2.62 -16.49
N ASN A 28 -6.59 3.50 -17.17
CA ASN A 28 -6.42 3.75 -18.61
C ASN A 28 -5.09 4.43 -18.96
N SER A 29 -4.42 5.05 -17.98
CA SER A 29 -3.11 5.69 -18.12
C SER A 29 -1.94 4.69 -17.96
N GLY A 30 -2.23 3.41 -17.79
CA GLY A 30 -1.25 2.34 -17.56
C GLY A 30 -0.79 2.23 -16.10
N TYR A 31 -1.22 3.14 -15.23
CA TYR A 31 -0.92 3.04 -13.81
C TYR A 31 -1.67 1.88 -13.16
N SER A 32 -0.95 1.05 -12.42
CA SER A 32 -1.46 -0.13 -11.75
C SER A 32 -0.81 -0.38 -10.41
N PHE A 33 -1.56 -0.97 -9.48
CA PHE A 33 -1.14 -1.22 -8.10
C PHE A 33 -1.88 -2.43 -7.52
N SER A 34 -1.38 -2.93 -6.39
CA SER A 34 -2.06 -3.89 -5.53
C SER A 34 -2.28 -3.36 -4.11
N LEU A 35 -3.33 -3.84 -3.46
CA LEU A 35 -3.58 -3.69 -2.03
C LEU A 35 -3.60 -5.06 -1.39
N ARG A 36 -2.81 -5.27 -0.35
CA ARG A 36 -2.80 -6.50 0.45
C ARG A 36 -3.20 -6.20 1.88
N TRP A 37 -4.15 -6.98 2.40
CA TRP A 37 -4.59 -6.88 3.79
C TRP A 37 -3.83 -7.88 4.64
N TYR A 38 -3.28 -7.34 5.72
CA TYR A 38 -2.61 -8.08 6.77
C TYR A 38 -3.42 -7.88 8.05
N CYS A 39 -3.98 -8.98 8.54
CA CYS A 39 -4.68 -8.98 9.82
C CYS A 39 -4.08 -10.07 10.69
N LYS A 40 -3.92 -9.77 11.98
CA LYS A 40 -3.75 -10.83 12.97
C LYS A 40 -5.10 -11.45 13.26
N GLU A 41 -5.09 -12.75 13.50
CA GLU A 41 -6.29 -13.50 13.85
C GLU A 41 -6.91 -12.92 15.13
N GLY A 42 -8.19 -12.51 15.05
CA GLY A 42 -8.90 -11.85 16.14
C GLY A 42 -8.73 -10.32 16.25
N GLU A 43 -7.98 -9.67 15.36
CA GLU A 43 -7.74 -8.21 15.37
C GLU A 43 -8.11 -7.54 14.02
N GLU A 44 -9.32 -7.80 13.52
CA GLU A 44 -9.79 -7.26 12.24
C GLU A 44 -9.80 -5.72 12.17
N GLU A 45 -10.06 -5.05 13.30
CA GLU A 45 -10.05 -3.58 13.38
C GLU A 45 -8.64 -2.97 13.26
N GLN A 46 -7.58 -3.77 13.45
CA GLN A 46 -6.19 -3.32 13.36
C GLN A 46 -5.51 -3.77 12.06
N ALA A 47 -6.30 -4.15 11.06
CA ALA A 47 -5.79 -4.56 9.75
C ALA A 47 -4.88 -3.48 9.13
N GLU A 48 -3.70 -3.92 8.71
CA GLU A 48 -2.76 -3.12 7.93
C GLU A 48 -2.95 -3.43 6.44
N ILE A 49 -2.83 -2.40 5.62
CA ILE A 49 -2.91 -2.49 4.16
C ILE A 49 -1.54 -2.11 3.61
N LEU A 50 -0.97 -3.01 2.81
CA LEU A 50 0.17 -2.73 1.97
C LEU A 50 -0.32 -2.36 0.57
N TYR A 51 -0.12 -1.11 0.22
CA TYR A 51 -0.21 -0.62 -1.13
C TYR A 51 1.13 -0.83 -1.84
N SER A 52 1.12 -1.49 -3.00
CA SER A 52 2.31 -1.67 -3.83
C SER A 52 2.08 -1.20 -5.26
N VAL A 53 3.00 -0.41 -5.80
CA VAL A 53 2.95 0.02 -7.21
C VAL A 53 3.40 -1.12 -8.12
N LEU A 54 2.59 -1.44 -9.13
CA LEU A 54 2.93 -2.46 -10.13
C LEU A 54 3.45 -1.85 -11.43
N SER A 55 2.89 -0.70 -11.84
CA SER A 55 3.40 0.09 -12.96
C SER A 55 2.94 1.53 -12.82
N LEU A 56 3.80 2.48 -13.15
CA LEU A 56 3.48 3.91 -13.15
C LEU A 56 2.78 4.35 -14.45
N GLY A 57 2.88 3.57 -15.52
CA GLY A 57 2.37 3.96 -16.84
C GLY A 57 2.89 5.34 -17.25
N THR A 58 1.98 6.22 -17.67
CA THR A 58 2.34 7.59 -18.07
C THR A 58 2.85 8.49 -16.92
N PHE A 59 2.75 8.05 -15.67
CA PHE A 59 3.22 8.81 -14.49
C PHE A 59 4.70 8.57 -14.14
N GLU A 60 5.43 7.74 -14.88
CA GLU A 60 6.86 7.45 -14.63
C GLU A 60 7.73 8.71 -14.44
N ARG A 61 7.38 9.83 -15.09
CA ARG A 61 8.14 11.09 -15.01
C ARG A 61 7.72 12.02 -13.87
N VAL A 62 6.58 11.75 -13.22
CA VAL A 62 5.94 12.62 -12.22
C VAL A 62 5.91 11.96 -10.82
N ALA A 63 5.88 10.64 -10.78
CA ALA A 63 5.68 9.85 -9.56
C ALA A 63 6.98 9.40 -8.87
N LEU A 64 8.13 9.94 -9.28
CA LEU A 64 9.47 9.38 -9.01
C LEU A 64 9.88 9.24 -7.53
N GLU A 65 9.20 9.87 -6.57
CA GLU A 65 9.62 9.81 -5.15
C GLU A 65 8.49 9.56 -4.13
N TRP A 66 7.21 9.61 -4.50
CA TRP A 66 6.11 9.54 -3.51
C TRP A 66 5.20 8.31 -3.68
N MET A 67 5.22 7.64 -4.84
CA MET A 67 4.49 6.40 -5.07
C MET A 67 5.41 5.22 -4.83
N GLU A 68 5.82 5.05 -3.60
CA GLU A 68 6.49 3.83 -3.15
C GLU A 68 5.47 2.87 -2.54
N ASP A 69 5.93 1.69 -2.15
CA ASP A 69 5.14 0.76 -1.37
C ASP A 69 4.85 1.38 0.01
N ILE A 70 3.57 1.53 0.35
CA ILE A 70 3.12 2.22 1.56
C ILE A 70 2.30 1.24 2.39
N MET A 71 2.62 1.15 3.68
CA MET A 71 1.83 0.40 4.66
C MET A 71 1.04 1.35 5.55
N PHE A 72 -0.26 1.12 5.70
CA PHE A 72 -1.13 1.97 6.51
C PHE A 72 -2.32 1.18 7.10
N SER A 73 -2.86 1.62 8.23
CA SER A 73 -4.08 1.04 8.82
C SER A 73 -5.31 1.29 7.94
N THR A 74 -6.28 0.37 7.93
CA THR A 74 -7.60 0.55 7.29
C THR A 74 -8.29 1.88 7.64
N SER A 75 -8.07 2.40 8.86
CA SER A 75 -8.59 3.71 9.29
C SER A 75 -8.08 4.89 8.42
N MET A 76 -6.92 4.74 7.78
CA MET A 76 -6.32 5.73 6.91
C MET A 76 -6.77 5.61 5.44
N CYS A 77 -7.53 4.57 5.07
CA CYS A 77 -8.06 4.39 3.70
C CYS A 77 -8.68 5.66 3.11
N PRO A 78 -9.61 6.35 3.80
CA PRO A 78 -10.25 7.54 3.22
C PRO A 78 -9.24 8.64 2.87
N VAL A 79 -8.24 8.83 3.73
CA VAL A 79 -7.19 9.83 3.51
C VAL A 79 -6.26 9.41 2.37
N PHE A 80 -5.85 8.15 2.34
CA PHE A 80 -5.00 7.59 1.30
C PHE A 80 -5.65 7.72 -0.09
N PHE A 81 -6.88 7.22 -0.25
CA PHE A 81 -7.55 7.24 -1.54
C PHE A 81 -7.90 8.67 -2.00
N ASN A 82 -8.26 9.57 -1.09
CA ASN A 82 -8.50 10.97 -1.44
C ASN A 82 -7.22 11.69 -1.91
N ARG A 83 -6.06 11.37 -1.35
CA ARG A 83 -4.78 11.94 -1.84
C ARG A 83 -4.38 11.34 -3.18
N SER A 84 -4.47 10.02 -3.31
CA SER A 84 -4.14 9.32 -4.55
C SER A 84 -5.07 9.72 -5.71
N SER A 85 -6.36 9.95 -5.44
CA SER A 85 -7.32 10.43 -6.45
C SER A 85 -6.95 11.79 -7.02
N GLN A 86 -6.47 12.73 -6.18
CA GLN A 86 -6.10 14.08 -6.59
C GLN A 86 -4.87 14.09 -7.51
N VAL A 87 -3.93 13.17 -7.29
CA VAL A 87 -2.69 13.14 -8.06
C VAL A 87 -2.81 12.28 -9.33
N ILE A 88 -3.53 11.15 -9.25
CA ILE A 88 -3.64 10.19 -10.35
C ILE A 88 -4.89 10.47 -11.20
N GLY A 89 -5.82 11.30 -10.70
CA GLY A 89 -7.11 11.55 -11.36
C GLY A 89 -8.02 10.32 -11.38
N LEU A 90 -7.82 9.38 -10.46
CA LEU A 90 -8.65 8.18 -10.34
C LEU A 90 -9.94 8.52 -9.59
N CYS A 91 -11.09 8.34 -10.24
CA CYS A 91 -12.37 8.28 -9.54
C CYS A 91 -12.44 6.93 -8.82
N TRP A 92 -12.31 6.95 -7.49
CA TRP A 92 -12.49 5.80 -6.61
C TRP A 92 -13.93 5.66 -6.16
#